data_AF-A0A431L0C0-F1
#
_entry.id   AF-A0A431L0C0-F1
#
_cell.length_a   1.000
_cell.length_b   1.000
_cell.length_c   1.000
_cell.angle_alpha   90.00
_cell.angle_beta   90.00
_cell.angle_gamma   90.00
#
_symmetry.space_group_name_H-M   'P 1'
#
loop_
_entity.id
_entity.type
_entity.pdbx_description
1 polymer ?
#
loop_
_entity_poly.entity_id
_entity_poly.type
_entity_poly.pdbx_seq_one_letter_code
_entity_poly.pdbx_strand_id
1 'polypeptide(L)' 'MRTPVLCISLLATILAACSGEAPLSLADKVKATSELIAERPECAEYARKIGGASDSKQVDRTYQAAKGAHCIKPDV' A
#
# COMPACT_ATOMS: atom_id res chain seq x y z
N MET A 1 5.07 -24.81 47.41
CA MET A 1 6.15 -24.68 46.41
C MET A 1 5.54 -24.74 45.02
N ARG A 2 5.87 -23.74 44.18
CA ARG A 2 5.99 -23.78 42.71
C ARG A 2 4.71 -23.79 41.85
N THR A 3 4.36 -22.58 41.44
CA THR A 3 3.60 -22.13 40.27
C THR A 3 4.00 -22.80 38.94
N PRO A 4 3.05 -23.12 38.04
CA PRO A 4 3.32 -23.34 36.63
C PRO A 4 2.79 -22.14 35.82
N VAL A 5 3.48 -21.00 35.89
CA VAL A 5 3.15 -19.78 35.12
C VAL A 5 4.31 -19.48 34.16
N LEU A 6 4.73 -20.47 33.38
CA LEU A 6 5.94 -20.37 32.54
C LEU A 6 5.76 -20.75 31.07
N CYS A 7 4.58 -21.22 30.65
CA CYS A 7 4.38 -21.67 29.26
C CYS A 7 3.59 -20.70 28.36
N ILE A 8 2.99 -19.63 28.89
CA ILE A 8 2.12 -18.74 28.08
C ILE A 8 2.92 -17.61 27.39
N SER A 9 4.14 -17.31 27.85
CA SER A 9 4.96 -16.20 27.34
C SER A 9 5.69 -16.47 26.02
N LEU A 10 5.70 -17.71 25.50
CA LEU A 10 6.43 -18.08 24.29
C LEU A 10 5.64 -17.93 22.98
N LEU A 11 4.32 -17.73 23.03
CA LEU A 11 3.48 -17.55 21.84
C LEU A 11 3.42 -16.11 21.32
N ALA A 12 3.85 -15.12 22.11
CA ALA A 12 3.75 -13.69 21.75
C ALA A 12 4.86 -13.21 20.78
N THR A 13 5.97 -13.95 20.64
CA THR A 13 7.14 -13.49 19.86
C THR A 13 7.08 -13.89 18.39
N ILE A 14 6.18 -14.78 17.99
CA ILE A 14 6.10 -15.31 16.61
C ILE A 14 5.33 -14.36 15.66
N LEU A 15 4.55 -13.41 16.19
CA LEU A 15 3.81 -12.42 15.38
C LEU A 15 4.62 -11.18 15.00
N ALA A 16 5.77 -10.93 15.64
CA ALA A 16 6.58 -9.75 15.37
C ALA A 16 7.49 -9.89 14.13
N ALA A 17 7.59 -11.07 13.53
CA ALA A 17 8.48 -11.34 12.40
C ALA A 17 7.84 -11.13 11.02
N CYS A 18 6.53 -10.80 10.94
CA CYS A 18 5.78 -10.75 9.68
C CYS A 18 5.42 -9.32 9.24
N SER A 19 6.32 -8.34 9.42
CA SER A 19 6.05 -6.97 8.95
C SER A 19 7.32 -6.23 8.48
N GLY A 20 8.31 -6.96 8.00
CA GLY A 20 9.61 -6.43 7.58
C GLY A 20 9.76 -6.24 6.07
N GLU A 21 8.69 -5.99 5.32
CA GLU A 21 8.86 -5.61 3.91
C GLU A 21 9.40 -4.18 3.86
N ALA A 22 10.56 -4.01 3.21
CA ALA A 22 11.10 -2.68 2.97
C ALA A 22 10.07 -1.86 2.19
N PRO A 23 9.82 -0.60 2.57
CA PRO A 23 8.89 0.24 1.83
C PRO A 23 9.35 0.35 0.37
N LEU A 24 8.40 0.14 -0.56
CA LEU A 24 8.63 0.29 -2.00
C LEU A 24 9.33 1.61 -2.29
N SER A 25 10.27 1.58 -3.24
CA SER A 25 10.87 2.81 -3.76
C SER A 25 9.77 3.70 -4.35
N LEU A 26 9.99 5.02 -4.38
CA LEU A 26 9.03 5.94 -5.00
C LEU A 26 8.75 5.56 -6.45
N ALA A 27 9.78 5.21 -7.21
CA ALA A 27 9.66 4.82 -8.60
C ALA A 27 8.79 3.56 -8.78
N ASP A 28 9.02 2.53 -7.96
CA ASP A 28 8.22 1.30 -8.02
C ASP A 28 6.77 1.56 -7.60
N LYS A 29 6.56 2.41 -6.59
CA LYS A 29 5.21 2.79 -6.14
C LYS A 29 4.47 3.57 -7.22
N VAL A 30 5.12 4.53 -7.88
CA VAL A 30 4.57 5.28 -9.02
C VAL A 30 4.18 4.32 -10.14
N LYS A 31 5.08 3.40 -10.50
CA LYS A 31 4.84 2.40 -11.54
C LYS A 31 3.64 1.52 -11.20
N ALA A 32 3.68 0.85 -10.06
CA ALA A 32 2.63 -0.06 -9.62
C ALA A 32 1.27 0.66 -9.51
N THR A 33 1.24 1.86 -8.93
CA THR A 33 -0.02 2.60 -8.78
C THR A 33 -0.57 3.09 -10.11
N SER A 34 0.29 3.46 -11.07
CA SER A 34 -0.16 3.88 -12.42
C SER A 34 -0.86 2.74 -13.15
N GLU A 35 -0.38 1.50 -12.99
CA GLU A 35 -0.98 0.31 -13.61
C GLU A 35 -2.41 0.04 -13.10
N LEU A 36 -2.73 0.47 -11.87
CA LEU A 36 -4.05 0.33 -11.26
C LEU A 36 -5.08 1.36 -11.79
N ILE A 37 -4.65 2.46 -12.40
CA ILE A 37 -5.59 3.48 -12.89
C ILE A 37 -6.27 3.01 -14.18
N ALA A 38 -7.59 3.13 -14.25
CA ALA A 38 -8.37 2.80 -15.43
C ALA A 38 -8.00 3.69 -16.63
N GLU A 39 -7.89 3.10 -17.81
CA GLU A 39 -7.51 3.77 -19.06
C GLU A 39 -8.72 4.44 -19.72
N ARG A 40 -9.48 5.21 -18.94
CA ARG A 40 -10.62 6.01 -19.42
C ARG A 40 -10.27 7.49 -19.42
N PRO A 41 -10.76 8.30 -20.38
CA PRO A 41 -10.39 9.72 -20.48
C PRO A 41 -10.62 10.52 -19.19
N GLU A 42 -11.70 10.23 -18.47
CA GLU A 42 -12.05 10.85 -17.19
C GLU A 42 -11.08 10.52 -16.04
N CYS A 43 -10.29 9.45 -16.18
CA CYS A 43 -9.32 9.01 -15.19
C CYS A 43 -7.87 9.47 -15.51
N ALA A 44 -7.64 10.03 -16.69
CA ALA A 44 -6.30 10.40 -17.19
C ALA A 44 -5.58 11.41 -16.28
N GLU A 45 -6.31 12.25 -15.56
CA GLU A 45 -5.73 13.19 -14.61
C GLU A 45 -5.01 12.48 -13.45
N TYR A 46 -5.56 11.37 -12.94
CA TYR A 46 -4.96 10.61 -11.86
C TYR A 46 -3.67 9.92 -12.31
N ALA A 47 -3.64 9.38 -13.52
CA ALA A 47 -2.43 8.80 -14.11
C ALA A 47 -1.32 9.85 -14.26
N ARG A 48 -1.64 11.06 -14.74
CA ARG A 48 -0.67 12.17 -14.82
C ARG A 48 -0.16 12.58 -13.44
N LYS A 49 -1.03 12.68 -12.45
CA LYS A 49 -0.66 13.05 -11.07
C LYS A 49 0.24 12.02 -10.41
N ILE A 50 0.03 10.72 -10.67
CA ILE A 50 0.92 9.66 -10.18
C ILE A 50 2.28 9.74 -10.87
N GLY A 51 2.33 9.88 -12.19
CA GLY A 51 3.59 9.97 -12.95
C GLY A 51 4.46 11.17 -12.57
N GLY A 52 3.84 12.27 -12.10
CA GLY A 52 4.53 13.47 -11.61
C GLY A 52 4.72 13.54 -10.09
N ALA A 53 4.49 12.45 -9.36
CA ALA A 53 4.59 12.47 -7.89
C ALA A 53 6.04 12.63 -7.41
N SER A 54 6.28 13.58 -6.50
CA SER A 54 7.60 13.83 -5.92
C SER A 54 7.86 13.04 -4.62
N ASP A 55 6.81 12.48 -4.02
CA ASP A 55 6.91 11.68 -2.80
C ASP A 55 5.82 10.59 -2.72
N SER A 56 6.05 9.60 -1.86
CA SER A 56 5.15 8.45 -1.71
C SER A 56 3.77 8.84 -1.16
N LYS A 57 3.66 9.95 -0.41
CA LYS A 57 2.38 10.43 0.13
C LYS A 57 1.51 11.04 -0.96
N GLN A 58 2.10 11.68 -1.97
CA GLN A 58 1.39 12.19 -3.13
C GLN A 58 0.80 11.06 -3.97
N VAL A 59 1.54 9.95 -4.12
CA VAL A 59 1.03 8.74 -4.76
C VAL A 59 -0.18 8.20 -3.99
N ASP A 60 -0.08 8.08 -2.66
CA ASP A 60 -1.18 7.59 -1.81
C ASP A 60 -2.43 8.46 -1.91
N ARG A 61 -2.28 9.79 -1.81
CA ARG A 61 -3.42 10.72 -1.92
C ARG A 61 -4.09 10.62 -3.29
N THR A 62 -3.29 10.49 -4.35
CA THR A 62 -3.81 10.39 -5.71
C THR A 62 -4.53 9.06 -5.93
N TYR A 63 -4.00 7.97 -5.41
CA TYR A 63 -4.66 6.67 -5.43
C TYR A 63 -6.01 6.69 -4.71
N GLN A 64 -6.06 7.26 -3.50
CA GLN A 64 -7.32 7.36 -2.74
C GLN A 64 -8.36 8.22 -3.46
N ALA A 65 -7.93 9.32 -4.09
CA ALA A 65 -8.82 10.15 -4.91
C ALA A 65 -9.34 9.39 -6.14
N ALA A 66 -8.47 8.67 -6.86
CA ALA A 66 -8.86 7.84 -7.99
C ALA A 66 -9.84 6.73 -7.57
N LYS A 67 -9.61 6.10 -6.42
CA LYS A 67 -10.50 5.10 -5.83
C LYS A 67 -11.89 5.67 -5.53
N GLY A 68 -11.95 6.84 -4.90
CA GLY A 68 -13.21 7.56 -4.64
C GLY A 68 -13.95 7.96 -5.92
N ALA A 69 -13.24 8.15 -7.02
CA ALA A 69 -13.79 8.47 -8.34
C ALA A 69 -14.08 7.23 -9.21
N HIS A 70 -13.97 6.00 -8.66
CA HIS A 70 -14.11 4.75 -9.42
C HIS A 70 -13.17 4.63 -10.62
N CYS A 71 -11.98 5.23 -10.52
CA CYS A 71 -10.93 5.25 -11.53
C CYS A 71 -9.85 4.16 -11.31
N ILE A 72 -10.09 3.22 -10.40
CA ILE A 72 -9.24 2.02 -10.26
C ILE A 72 -9.80 0.93 -11.16
N LYS A 73 -8.92 0.21 -11.86
CA LYS A 73 -9.30 -0.97 -12.65
C LYS A 73 -10.02 -1.97 -11.72
N PRO A 74 -11.16 -2.54 -12.14
CA PRO A 74 -11.92 -3.45 -11.28
C PRO A 74 -11.30 -4.84 -11.15
N ASP A 75 -10.41 -5.21 -12.09
CA ASP A 75 -9.88 -6.57 -12.25
C ASP A 75 -8.47 -6.76 -11.64
N VAL A 76 -7.99 -5.80 -10.84
CA VAL A 76 -6.66 -5.79 -10.19
C VAL A 76 -6.75 -5.88 -8.68
#